data_AF-A0A095CQB9-F1
#
_entry.id   AF-A0A095CQB9-F1
#
_cell.length_a   1.000
_cell.length_b   1.000
_cell.length_c   1.000
_cell.angle_alpha   90.00
_cell.angle_beta   90.00
_cell.angle_gamma   90.00
#
_symmetry.space_group_name_H-M   'P 1'
#
loop_
_entity.id
_entity.type
_entity.pdbx_description
1 polymer ?
#
loop_
_entity_poly.entity_id
_entity_poly.type
_entity_poly.pdbx_seq_one_letter_code
_entity_poly.pdbx_strand_id
1 'polypeptide(L)'
;MNHETILNRVMNLYEGYNFFYNEKRINYKDVLSITKPIIELILKKAKLTYKFLFNDEFSYRKKRLEGQDGEYIFFDVTEDVFFIIALIIVDIIEEMVASGNKDIHIDKYVR
;
A
#
# COMPACT_ATOMS: atom_id res chain seq x y z
N MET A 1 -9.82 -10.14 10.76
CA MET A 1 -9.29 -10.33 9.39
C MET A 1 -7.74 -10.34 9.33
N ASN A 2 -7.11 -11.07 8.40
CA ASN A 2 -5.65 -10.98 8.16
C ASN A 2 -5.35 -9.96 7.05
N HIS A 3 -5.04 -8.72 7.46
CA HIS A 3 -4.79 -7.59 6.55
C HIS A 3 -3.64 -7.85 5.57
N GLU A 4 -2.55 -8.46 6.05
CA GLU A 4 -1.39 -8.80 5.22
C GLU A 4 -1.77 -9.77 4.09
N THR A 5 -2.62 -10.76 4.38
CA THR A 5 -3.12 -11.69 3.35
C THR A 5 -3.90 -10.97 2.26
N ILE A 6 -4.69 -9.95 2.61
CA ILE A 6 -5.47 -9.17 1.63
C ILE A 6 -4.54 -8.30 0.77
N LEU A 7 -3.60 -7.59 1.40
CA LEU A 7 -2.61 -6.79 0.67
C LEU A 7 -1.76 -7.63 -0.28
N ASN A 8 -1.38 -8.84 0.15
CA ASN A 8 -0.68 -9.80 -0.72
C ASN A 8 -1.55 -10.23 -1.91
N ARG A 9 -2.86 -10.47 -1.70
CA ARG A 9 -3.79 -10.80 -2.80
C ARG A 9 -3.92 -9.65 -3.80
N VAL A 10 -3.96 -8.40 -3.32
CA VAL A 10 -3.94 -7.22 -4.20
C VAL A 10 -2.67 -7.23 -5.05
N MET A 11 -1.49 -7.40 -4.44
CA MET A 11 -0.24 -7.39 -5.20
C MET A 11 -0.08 -8.55 -6.19
N ASN A 12 -0.69 -9.71 -5.93
CA ASN A 12 -0.69 -10.82 -6.88
C ASN A 12 -1.36 -10.48 -8.22
N LEU A 13 -2.27 -9.49 -8.27
CA LEU A 13 -2.85 -9.01 -9.53
C LEU A 13 -1.81 -8.36 -10.45
N TYR A 14 -0.66 -7.95 -9.89
CA TYR A 14 0.39 -7.18 -10.58
C TYR A 14 1.73 -7.92 -10.69
N GLU A 15 1.75 -9.25 -10.57
CA GLU A 15 2.97 -10.08 -10.65
C GLU A 15 3.76 -9.89 -11.97
N GLY A 16 3.08 -9.47 -13.05
CA GLY A 16 3.69 -9.22 -14.36
C GLY A 16 4.40 -7.86 -14.52
N TYR A 17 4.34 -6.99 -13.51
CA TYR A 17 4.93 -5.64 -13.55
C TYR A 17 6.25 -5.58 -12.77
N ASN A 18 7.15 -4.71 -13.24
CA ASN A 18 8.41 -4.40 -12.58
C ASN A 18 8.25 -3.12 -11.78
N PHE A 19 8.36 -3.21 -10.46
CA PHE A 19 8.28 -2.04 -9.59
C PHE A 19 9.67 -1.52 -9.24
N PHE A 20 9.80 -0.19 -9.23
CA PHE A 20 11.01 0.54 -8.89
C PHE A 20 10.70 1.59 -7.81
N TYR A 21 11.54 1.66 -6.79
CA TYR A 21 11.50 2.67 -5.73
C TYR A 21 12.92 3.16 -5.43
N ASN A 22 13.13 4.48 -5.40
CA ASN A 22 14.46 5.09 -5.34
C ASN A 22 15.43 4.51 -6.39
N GLU A 23 14.95 4.41 -7.63
CA GLU A 23 15.68 3.84 -8.79
C GLU A 23 16.09 2.36 -8.66
N LYS A 24 15.71 1.68 -7.58
CA LYS A 24 16.00 0.26 -7.34
C LYS A 24 14.78 -0.58 -7.64
N ARG A 25 14.98 -1.68 -8.36
CA ARG A 25 13.95 -2.70 -8.56
C ARG A 25 13.62 -3.37 -7.24
N ILE A 26 12.33 -3.54 -6.97
CA ILE A 26 11.80 -4.23 -5.78
C ILE A 26 10.89 -5.37 -6.20
N ASN A 27 10.62 -6.31 -5.28
CA ASN A 27 9.61 -7.31 -5.52
C ASN A 27 8.21 -6.64 -5.51
N TYR A 28 7.30 -7.06 -6.38
CA TYR A 28 5.94 -6.51 -6.38
C TYR A 28 5.22 -6.71 -5.03
N LYS A 29 5.53 -7.78 -4.30
CA LYS A 29 5.00 -8.01 -2.94
C LYS A 29 5.53 -7.00 -1.91
N ASP A 30 6.69 -6.40 -2.15
CA ASP A 30 7.26 -5.40 -1.24
C ASP A 30 6.53 -4.06 -1.30
N VAL A 31 5.72 -3.81 -2.35
CA VAL A 31 4.97 -2.55 -2.53
C VAL A 31 3.97 -2.33 -1.41
N LEU A 32 3.18 -3.36 -1.07
CA LEU A 32 2.19 -3.33 0.02
C LEU A 32 2.60 -4.18 1.22
N SER A 33 3.88 -4.51 1.33
CA SER A 33 4.39 -5.19 2.51
C SER A 33 4.33 -4.24 3.72
N ILE A 34 3.72 -4.71 4.81
CA ILE A 34 3.52 -3.93 6.03
C ILE A 34 4.82 -3.53 6.75
N THR A 35 5.96 -4.07 6.32
CA THR A 35 7.30 -3.77 6.86
C THR A 35 8.09 -2.79 6.01
N LYS A 36 7.61 -2.49 4.79
CA LYS A 36 8.34 -1.65 3.84
C LYS A 36 7.84 -0.21 3.93
N PRO A 37 8.70 0.79 3.68
CA PRO A 37 8.29 2.20 3.75
C PRO A 37 7.27 2.59 2.67
N ILE A 38 7.20 1.83 1.58
CA ILE A 38 6.35 2.15 0.41
C ILE A 38 4.86 2.13 0.78
N ILE A 39 4.42 1.16 1.57
CA ILE A 39 3.02 1.08 2.02
C ILE A 39 2.59 2.35 2.76
N GLU A 40 3.49 2.98 3.50
CA GLU A 40 3.16 4.20 4.23
C GLU A 40 2.87 5.37 3.28
N LEU A 41 3.64 5.49 2.20
CA LEU A 41 3.41 6.49 1.16
C LEU A 41 2.07 6.26 0.46
N ILE A 42 1.75 4.99 0.16
CA ILE A 42 0.46 4.60 -0.42
C ILE A 42 -0.68 4.91 0.56
N LEU A 43 -0.52 4.60 1.85
CA LEU A 43 -1.53 4.87 2.87
C LEU A 43 -1.75 6.37 3.09
N LYS A 44 -0.72 7.21 2.97
CA LYS A 44 -0.88 8.67 2.98
C LYS A 44 -1.75 9.14 1.82
N LYS A 45 -1.53 8.64 0.60
CA LYS A 45 -2.40 8.94 -0.54
C LYS A 45 -3.81 8.39 -0.32
N ALA A 46 -3.94 7.17 0.20
CA ALA A 46 -5.24 6.57 0.50
C ALA A 46 -6.03 7.36 1.56
N LYS A 47 -5.36 7.93 2.56
CA LYS A 47 -5.98 8.84 3.55
C LYS A 47 -6.62 10.06 2.90
N LEU A 48 -5.99 10.64 1.88
CA LEU A 48 -6.55 11.79 1.16
C LEU A 48 -7.85 11.40 0.45
N THR A 49 -7.84 10.27 -0.28
CA THR A 49 -9.04 9.76 -0.96
C THR A 49 -10.15 9.40 0.02
N TYR A 50 -9.81 8.73 1.12
CA TYR A 50 -10.79 8.37 2.16
C TYR A 50 -11.43 9.62 2.78
N LYS A 51 -10.61 10.63 3.13
CA LYS A 51 -11.09 11.90 3.66
C LYS A 51 -12.00 12.63 2.68
N PHE A 52 -11.67 12.62 1.40
CA PHE A 52 -12.53 13.19 0.36
C PHE A 52 -13.89 12.49 0.27
N LEU A 53 -13.92 11.15 0.34
CA LEU A 53 -15.16 10.37 0.19
C LEU A 53 -16.06 10.41 1.42
N PHE A 54 -15.48 10.39 2.62
CA PHE A 54 -16.24 10.18 3.87
C PHE A 54 -16.19 11.37 4.84
N ASN A 55 -15.41 12.41 4.54
CA ASN A 55 -15.13 13.54 5.45
C ASN A 55 -14.65 13.06 6.83
N ASP A 56 -13.87 11.97 6.85
CA ASP A 56 -13.36 11.29 8.04
C ASP A 56 -11.92 10.79 7.78
N GLU A 57 -11.21 10.32 8.81
CA GLU A 57 -9.84 9.82 8.71
C GLU A 57 -9.70 8.43 9.34
N PHE A 58 -9.05 7.51 8.63
CA PHE A 58 -8.68 6.22 9.19
C PHE A 58 -7.30 6.25 9.87
N SER A 59 -7.09 5.38 10.85
CA SER A 59 -5.84 5.33 11.62
C SER A 59 -5.06 4.03 11.40
N TYR A 60 -3.74 4.16 11.34
CA TYR A 60 -2.79 3.06 11.42
C TYR A 60 -1.62 3.49 12.30
N ARG A 61 -0.95 2.54 12.92
CA ARG A 61 0.17 2.77 13.84
C ARG A 61 1.38 1.97 13.42
N LYS A 62 2.57 2.52 13.62
CA LYS A 62 3.82 1.78 13.50
C LYS A 62 4.10 1.07 14.82
N LYS A 63 4.36 -0.23 14.77
CA LYS A 63 4.77 -1.03 15.92
C LYS A 63 6.11 -1.70 15.63
N ARG A 64 7.04 -1.63 16.56
CA ARG A 64 8.25 -2.44 16.56
C ARG A 64 7.94 -3.74 17.30
N LEU A 65 8.19 -4.89 16.67
CA LEU A 65 8.06 -6.18 17.33
C LEU A 65 9.38 -6.50 18.04
N GLU A 66 9.31 -6.91 19.31
CA GLU A 66 10.50 -7.32 20.05
C GLU A 66 11.19 -8.49 19.35
N GLY A 67 12.50 -8.36 19.12
CA GLY A 67 13.30 -9.38 18.44
C GLY A 67 13.25 -9.35 16.91
N GLN A 68 12.56 -8.37 16.29
CA GLN A 68 12.58 -8.17 14.84
C GLN A 68 13.14 -6.80 14.47
N ASP A 69 14.00 -6.79 13.46
CA ASP A 69 14.48 -5.55 12.84
C ASP A 69 13.37 -4.96 11.95
N GLY A 70 12.76 -3.86 12.40
CA GLY A 70 11.86 -3.05 11.59
C GLY A 70 10.59 -2.58 12.31
N GLU A 71 9.92 -1.62 11.69
CA GLU A 71 8.58 -1.17 12.08
C GLU A 71 7.53 -1.82 11.17
N TYR A 72 6.41 -2.23 11.76
CA TYR A 72 5.29 -2.86 11.07
C TYR A 72 4.08 -1.93 11.12
N ILE A 73 3.36 -1.83 10.00
CA ILE A 73 2.07 -1.14 9.96
C ILE A 73 0.98 -2.02 10.59
N PHE A 74 0.41 -1.50 11.67
CA PHE A 74 -0.76 -2.05 12.32
C PHE A 74 -1.98 -1.19 12.01
N PHE A 75 -2.98 -1.78 11.35
CA PHE A 75 -4.26 -1.12 11.04
C PHE A 75 -5.18 -1.17 12.25
N ASP A 76 -5.67 0.00 12.67
CA ASP A 76 -6.55 0.15 13.82
C ASP A 76 -7.93 0.63 13.34
N VAL A 77 -8.58 -0.21 12.55
CA VAL A 77 -9.82 0.09 11.83
C VAL A 77 -10.75 -1.12 11.88
N THR A 78 -12.05 -0.90 11.65
CA THR A 78 -13.01 -1.98 11.45
C THR A 78 -12.75 -2.70 10.13
N GLU A 79 -13.31 -3.91 9.98
CA GLU A 79 -13.16 -4.69 8.75
C GLU A 79 -13.72 -3.93 7.53
N ASP A 80 -14.87 -3.27 7.66
CA ASP A 80 -15.49 -2.47 6.60
C ASP A 80 -14.58 -1.32 6.13
N VAL A 81 -14.01 -0.58 7.08
CA VAL A 81 -13.07 0.52 6.78
C VAL A 81 -11.81 -0.04 6.10
N PHE A 82 -11.32 -1.20 6.52
CA PHE A 82 -10.19 -1.83 5.86
C PHE A 82 -10.51 -2.24 4.41
N PHE A 83 -11.70 -2.78 4.15
CA PHE A 83 -12.11 -3.10 2.78
C PHE A 83 -12.16 -1.86 1.89
N ILE A 84 -12.68 -0.74 2.39
CA ILE A 84 -12.67 0.54 1.69
C ILE A 84 -11.22 0.98 1.39
N ILE A 85 -10.33 0.90 2.38
CA ILE A 85 -8.91 1.23 2.20
C ILE A 85 -8.27 0.33 1.13
N ALA A 86 -8.57 -0.96 1.13
CA ALA A 86 -8.05 -1.90 0.13
C ALA A 86 -8.51 -1.53 -1.29
N LEU A 87 -9.76 -1.12 -1.48
CA LEU A 87 -10.27 -0.65 -2.77
C LEU A 87 -9.56 0.64 -3.22
N ILE A 88 -9.34 1.58 -2.31
CA ILE A 88 -8.59 2.81 -2.60
C ILE A 88 -7.14 2.47 -2.99
N ILE A 89 -6.51 1.52 -2.30
CA ILE A 89 -5.16 1.06 -2.63
C ILE A 89 -5.14 0.44 -4.03
N VAL A 90 -6.12 -0.39 -4.38
CA VAL A 90 -6.22 -0.98 -5.73
C VAL A 90 -6.28 0.13 -6.78
N ASP A 91 -7.13 1.13 -6.60
CA ASP A 91 -7.24 2.29 -7.51
C ASP A 91 -5.90 3.04 -7.66
N ILE A 92 -5.18 3.26 -6.56
CA ILE A 92 -3.85 3.88 -6.57
C ILE A 92 -2.85 3.04 -7.37
N ILE A 93 -2.85 1.71 -7.22
CA ILE A 93 -1.93 0.85 -7.98
C ILE A 93 -2.33 0.79 -9.46
N GLU A 94 -3.62 0.73 -9.78
CA GLU A 94 -4.13 0.80 -11.15
C GLU A 94 -3.66 2.09 -11.85
N GLU A 95 -3.72 3.24 -11.17
CA GLU A 95 -3.17 4.50 -11.68
C GLU A 95 -1.67 4.39 -12.02
N MET A 96 -0.90 3.68 -11.20
CA MET A 96 0.53 3.49 -11.43
C MET A 96 0.80 2.66 -12.70
N VAL A 97 0.02 1.60 -12.91
CA VAL A 97 0.20 0.65 -14.01
C VAL A 97 -0.51 1.06 -15.30
N ALA A 98 -1.45 2.00 -15.25
CA ALA A 98 -2.24 2.48 -16.38
C ALA A 98 -1.39 3.09 -17.51
N SER A 99 -0.13 3.48 -17.24
CA SER A 99 0.79 4.02 -18.25
C SER A 99 1.12 3.04 -19.39
N GLY A 100 0.74 1.77 -19.27
CA GLY A 100 0.97 0.72 -20.28
C GLY A 100 2.42 0.21 -20.34
N ASN A 101 3.33 0.85 -19.60
CA ASN A 101 4.68 0.33 -19.40
C ASN A 101 4.67 -0.74 -18.29
N LYS A 102 5.45 -1.81 -18.48
CA LYS A 102 5.67 -2.81 -17.43
C LYS A 102 6.57 -2.30 -16.31
N ASP A 103 7.36 -1.25 -16.57
CA ASP A 103 8.27 -0.65 -15.59
C ASP A 103 7.59 0.52 -14.88
N ILE A 104 7.31 0.31 -13.59
CA ILE A 104 6.51 1.17 -12.73
C ILE A 104 7.42 1.85 -11.71
N HIS A 105 7.58 3.17 -11.84
CA HIS A 105 8.37 3.98 -10.91
C HIS A 105 7.46 4.61 -9.86
N ILE A 106 7.45 4.03 -8.66
CA ILE A 106 6.52 4.36 -7.57
C ILE A 106 6.66 5.83 -7.13
N ASP A 107 7.89 6.36 -7.14
CA ASP A 107 8.21 7.74 -6.75
C ASP A 107 7.48 8.81 -7.60
N LYS A 108 6.96 8.43 -8.79
CA LYS A 108 6.16 9.32 -9.63
C LYS A 108 4.74 9.52 -9.13
N TYR A 109 4.24 8.62 -8.27
CA TYR A 109 2.81 8.53 -7.91
C TYR A 109 2.53 8.75 -6.43
N VAL A 110 3.52 8.49 -5.56
CA VAL A 110 3.42 8.69 -4.11
C VAL A 110 4.60 9.52 -3.63
N ARG A 111 4.33 10.55 -2.79
CA ARG A 111 5.30 11.47 -2.20
C ARG A 111 4.99 11.66 -0.72
#